data_AF-A0A0B6S250-F1
#
_entry.id   AF-A0A0B6S250-F1
#
_cell.length_a   1.000
_cell.length_b   1.000
_cell.length_c   1.000
_cell.angle_alpha   90.00
_cell.angle_beta   90.00
_cell.angle_gamma   90.00
#
_symmetry.space_group_name_H-M   'P 1'
#
loop_
_entity.id
_entity.type
_entity.pdbx_description
1 polymer ?
#
loop_
_entity_poly.entity_id
_entity_poly.type
_entity_poly.pdbx_seq_one_letter_code
_entity_poly.pdbx_strand_id
1 'polypeptide(L)'
;MPFHELPPVSTEQAVVLWNSIDATQLGFRLRHELSRAVEELDPFTLIALARRHHPNMSDLDALQLLGDEAIAMLKALREHGTAAREVLTAEKDRLHPKTHAATRRAFEIEDEVRLLTQSITSHSARTRERRAQLEAASVPNEDIEWLAPMTPPTDLIAKRDALVAEQSARHQFISSLDERHLPEGFVVPPVFRITTNMM
;
A
#
# COMPACT_ATOMS: atom_id res chain seq x y z
N MET A 1 -33.42 -0.90 -21.69
CA MET A 1 -32.03 -0.55 -22.06
C MET A 1 -31.24 -1.84 -21.88
N PRO A 2 -30.59 -2.38 -22.91
CA PRO A 2 -29.84 -3.62 -22.75
C PRO A 2 -28.73 -3.43 -21.72
N PHE A 3 -28.56 -4.41 -20.84
CA PHE A 3 -27.45 -4.40 -19.88
C PHE A 3 -26.13 -4.50 -20.65
N HIS A 4 -25.25 -3.51 -20.46
CA HIS A 4 -23.91 -3.53 -21.03
C HIS A 4 -22.98 -4.32 -20.12
N GLU A 5 -22.10 -5.12 -20.73
CA GLU A 5 -21.07 -5.85 -19.98
C GLU A 5 -20.23 -4.90 -19.13
N LEU A 6 -19.97 -5.30 -17.89
CA LEU A 6 -19.12 -4.53 -16.99
C LEU A 6 -17.67 -4.61 -17.46
N PRO A 7 -16.92 -3.48 -17.47
CA PRO A 7 -15.53 -3.49 -17.87
C PRO A 7 -14.70 -4.37 -16.92
N PRO A 8 -13.66 -5.06 -17.41
CA PRO A 8 -12.81 -5.88 -16.56
C PRO A 8 -12.16 -5.03 -15.46
N VAL A 9 -12.04 -5.60 -14.26
CA VAL A 9 -11.36 -4.93 -13.14
C VAL A 9 -9.86 -4.92 -13.40
N SER A 10 -9.27 -3.72 -13.46
CA SER A 10 -7.82 -3.59 -13.56
C SER A 10 -7.15 -3.70 -12.19
N THR A 11 -5.90 -4.16 -12.19
CA THR A 11 -5.07 -4.22 -10.98
C THR A 11 -4.91 -2.86 -10.32
N GLU A 12 -4.74 -1.79 -11.12
CA GLU A 12 -4.61 -0.42 -10.61
C GLU A 12 -5.88 0.04 -9.87
N GLN A 13 -7.06 -0.24 -10.42
CA GLN A 13 -8.33 0.08 -9.77
C GLN A 13 -8.50 -0.69 -8.45
N ALA A 14 -8.10 -1.97 -8.43
CA ALA A 14 -8.15 -2.79 -7.22
C ALA A 14 -7.25 -2.24 -6.11
N VAL A 15 -6.03 -1.81 -6.45
CA VAL A 15 -5.08 -1.21 -5.48
C VAL A 15 -5.57 0.14 -4.96
N VAL A 16 -6.12 1.00 -5.83
CA VAL A 16 -6.71 2.29 -5.44
C VAL A 16 -7.90 2.09 -4.49
N LEU A 17 -8.78 1.13 -4.81
CA LEU A 17 -9.94 0.82 -3.96
C LEU A 17 -9.50 0.26 -2.60
N TRP A 18 -8.48 -0.60 -2.59
CA TRP A 18 -7.91 -1.17 -1.36
C TRP A 18 -7.34 -0.08 -0.44
N ASN A 19 -6.66 0.91 -1.00
CA ASN A 19 -6.07 2.01 -0.23
C ASN A 19 -7.10 3.09 0.18
N SER A 20 -8.33 3.05 -0.35
CA SER A 20 -9.39 3.99 0.00
C SER A 20 -10.36 3.38 1.01
N ILE A 21 -10.19 3.78 2.29
CA ILE A 21 -11.10 3.42 3.38
C ILE A 21 -12.53 3.89 3.04
N ASP A 22 -12.68 5.11 2.52
CA ASP A 22 -13.97 5.70 2.21
C ASP A 22 -14.68 4.95 1.08
N ALA A 23 -13.97 4.60 0.00
CA ALA A 23 -14.56 3.84 -1.10
C ALA A 23 -14.98 2.44 -0.65
N THR A 24 -14.17 1.79 0.19
CA THR A 24 -14.49 0.47 0.76
C THR A 24 -15.73 0.54 1.66
N GLN A 25 -15.82 1.53 2.55
CA GLN A 25 -16.98 1.73 3.42
C GLN A 25 -18.25 2.04 2.62
N LEU A 26 -18.14 2.91 1.61
CA LEU A 26 -19.25 3.22 0.72
C LEU A 26 -19.72 1.98 -0.02
N GLY A 27 -18.81 1.16 -0.54
CA GLY A 27 -19.14 -0.11 -1.20
C GLY A 27 -19.89 -1.08 -0.28
N PHE A 28 -19.46 -1.22 0.98
CA PHE A 28 -20.16 -2.06 1.95
C PHE A 28 -21.57 -1.53 2.27
N ARG A 29 -21.71 -0.22 2.46
CA ARG A 29 -23.01 0.41 2.71
C ARG A 29 -23.94 0.21 1.51
N LEU A 30 -23.45 0.47 0.30
CA LEU A 30 -24.24 0.32 -0.92
C LEU A 30 -24.72 -1.13 -1.11
N ARG A 31 -23.85 -2.11 -0.86
CA ARG A 31 -24.22 -3.53 -0.88
C ARG A 31 -25.30 -3.85 0.16
N HIS A 32 -25.20 -3.30 1.36
CA HIS A 32 -26.17 -3.53 2.43
C HIS A 32 -27.54 -2.94 2.08
N GLU A 33 -27.59 -1.68 1.64
CA GLU A 33 -28.83 -1.02 1.23
C GLU A 33 -29.48 -1.71 0.03
N LEU A 34 -28.70 -2.19 -0.95
CA LEU A 34 -29.22 -2.96 -2.07
C LEU A 34 -29.83 -4.30 -1.62
N SER A 35 -29.15 -5.04 -0.73
CA SER A 35 -29.70 -6.29 -0.19
C SER A 35 -31.04 -6.05 0.50
N ARG A 36 -31.08 -5.02 1.34
CA ARG A 36 -32.28 -4.65 2.09
C ARG A 36 -33.43 -4.24 1.15
N ALA A 37 -33.14 -3.42 0.14
CA ALA A 37 -34.15 -3.00 -0.84
C ALA A 37 -34.72 -4.18 -1.64
N VAL A 38 -33.90 -5.20 -1.94
CA VAL A 38 -34.35 -6.44 -2.59
C VAL A 38 -35.22 -7.28 -1.64
N GLU A 39 -34.87 -7.35 -0.36
CA GLU A 39 -35.64 -8.09 0.66
C GLU A 39 -37.00 -7.45 0.98
N GLU A 40 -37.07 -6.12 0.98
CA GLU A 40 -38.31 -5.36 1.26
C GLU A 40 -39.19 -5.16 0.00
N LEU A 41 -38.80 -5.73 -1.15
CA LEU A 41 -39.45 -5.50 -2.43
C LEU A 41 -40.81 -6.22 -2.52
N ASP A 42 -41.88 -5.45 -2.72
CA ASP A 42 -43.24 -5.98 -2.84
C ASP A 42 -43.57 -6.42 -4.29
N PRO A 43 -44.25 -7.56 -4.51
CA PRO A 43 -44.63 -8.03 -5.85
C PRO A 43 -45.45 -7.03 -6.68
N PHE A 44 -46.29 -6.19 -6.06
CA PHE A 44 -47.04 -5.16 -6.78
C PHE A 44 -46.12 -4.04 -7.28
N THR A 45 -45.03 -3.77 -6.55
CA THR A 45 -44.00 -2.80 -6.96
C THR A 45 -43.22 -3.33 -8.17
N LEU A 46 -42.95 -4.64 -8.21
CA LEU A 46 -42.35 -5.30 -9.37
C LEU A 46 -43.23 -5.20 -10.63
N ILE A 47 -44.54 -5.42 -10.49
CA ILE A 47 -45.50 -5.29 -11.61
C ILE A 47 -45.56 -3.82 -12.08
N ALA A 48 -45.60 -2.86 -11.15
CA ALA A 48 -45.58 -1.44 -11.51
C ALA A 48 -44.28 -1.03 -12.23
N LEU A 49 -43.14 -1.56 -11.79
CA LEU A 49 -41.85 -1.35 -12.43
C LEU A 49 -41.79 -1.98 -13.83
N ALA A 50 -42.31 -3.21 -13.97
CA ALA A 50 -42.39 -3.92 -15.24
C ALA A 50 -43.23 -3.17 -16.27
N ARG A 51 -44.41 -2.68 -15.87
CA ARG A 51 -45.26 -1.83 -16.73
C ARG A 51 -44.58 -0.53 -17.13
N ARG A 52 -43.79 0.07 -16.24
CA ARG A 52 -43.04 1.30 -16.54
C ARG A 52 -41.95 1.05 -17.58
N HIS A 53 -41.25 -0.08 -17.51
CA HIS A 53 -40.18 -0.44 -18.44
C HIS A 53 -40.70 -1.01 -19.77
N HIS A 54 -41.84 -1.69 -19.74
CA HIS A 54 -42.45 -2.36 -20.89
C HIS A 54 -43.95 -2.03 -21.02
N PRO A 55 -44.30 -0.77 -21.34
CA PRO A 55 -45.69 -0.27 -21.28
C PRO A 55 -46.64 -0.90 -22.30
N ASN A 56 -46.11 -1.57 -23.33
CA ASN A 56 -46.88 -2.17 -24.43
C ASN A 56 -47.05 -3.69 -24.28
N MET A 57 -46.64 -4.27 -23.16
CA MET A 57 -46.71 -5.71 -22.89
C MET A 57 -47.82 -6.03 -21.88
N SER A 58 -48.28 -7.30 -21.86
CA SER A 58 -49.12 -7.77 -20.77
C SER A 58 -48.35 -7.75 -19.46
N ASP A 59 -49.02 -7.67 -18.30
CA ASP A 59 -48.34 -7.64 -17.00
C ASP A 59 -47.41 -8.84 -16.79
N LEU A 60 -47.85 -10.02 -17.25
CA LEU A 60 -47.09 -11.25 -17.12
C LEU A 60 -45.84 -11.22 -18.00
N ASP A 61 -45.98 -10.83 -19.27
CA ASP A 61 -44.86 -10.76 -20.23
C ASP A 61 -43.87 -9.67 -19.83
N ALA A 62 -44.37 -8.52 -19.37
CA ALA A 62 -43.55 -7.41 -18.87
C ALA A 62 -42.76 -7.83 -17.62
N LEU A 63 -43.42 -8.52 -16.68
CA LEU A 63 -42.79 -8.99 -15.45
C LEU A 63 -41.74 -10.07 -15.74
N GLN A 64 -42.04 -10.99 -16.67
CA GLN A 64 -41.11 -12.03 -17.08
C GLN A 64 -39.86 -11.44 -17.74
N LEU A 65 -40.03 -10.50 -18.69
CA LEU A 65 -38.91 -9.84 -19.34
C LEU A 65 -38.05 -9.04 -18.35
N LEU A 66 -38.69 -8.28 -17.44
CA LEU A 66 -37.98 -7.56 -16.38
C LEU A 66 -37.20 -8.53 -15.46
N GLY A 67 -37.81 -9.67 -15.13
CA GLY A 67 -37.19 -10.71 -14.32
C GLY A 67 -35.96 -11.31 -14.99
N ASP A 68 -36.05 -11.65 -16.27
CA ASP A 68 -34.93 -12.19 -17.05
C ASP A 68 -33.78 -11.16 -17.16
N GLU A 69 -34.11 -9.89 -17.41
CA GLU A 69 -33.12 -8.79 -17.42
C GLU A 69 -32.44 -8.61 -16.05
N ALA A 70 -33.21 -8.63 -14.96
CA ALA A 70 -32.70 -8.50 -13.59
C ALA A 70 -31.81 -9.69 -13.19
N ILE A 71 -32.21 -10.92 -13.52
CA ILE A 71 -31.42 -12.13 -13.26
C ILE A 71 -30.11 -12.09 -14.04
N ALA A 72 -30.16 -11.71 -15.32
CA ALA A 72 -28.95 -11.56 -16.14
C ALA A 72 -27.99 -10.52 -15.56
N MET A 73 -28.51 -9.37 -15.13
CA MET A 73 -27.73 -8.31 -14.48
C MET A 73 -27.09 -8.78 -13.17
N LEU A 74 -27.85 -9.44 -12.29
CA LEU A 74 -27.33 -9.96 -11.03
C LEU A 74 -26.26 -11.05 -11.25
N LYS A 75 -26.44 -11.88 -12.26
CA LYS A 75 -25.45 -12.90 -12.64
C LYS A 75 -24.14 -12.24 -13.11
N ALA A 76 -24.22 -11.24 -14.00
CA ALA A 76 -23.06 -10.52 -14.47
C ALA A 76 -22.34 -9.75 -13.34
N LEU A 77 -23.09 -9.11 -12.43
CA LEU A 77 -22.54 -8.47 -11.23
C LEU A 77 -21.81 -9.47 -10.34
N ARG A 78 -22.37 -10.66 -10.15
CA ARG A 78 -21.74 -11.73 -9.36
C ARG A 78 -20.43 -12.19 -10.00
N GLU A 79 -20.45 -12.48 -11.30
CA GLU A 79 -19.26 -12.92 -12.05
C GLU A 79 -18.16 -11.85 -12.04
N HIS A 80 -18.54 -10.59 -12.22
CA HIS A 80 -17.63 -9.47 -12.10
C HIS A 80 -17.05 -9.32 -10.69
N GLY A 81 -17.90 -9.44 -9.65
CA GLY A 81 -17.46 -9.41 -8.26
C GLY A 81 -16.50 -10.56 -7.89
N THR A 82 -16.69 -11.75 -8.46
CA THR A 82 -15.75 -12.87 -8.29
C THR A 82 -14.42 -12.58 -8.99
N ALA A 83 -14.44 -12.11 -10.24
CA ALA A 83 -13.22 -11.76 -10.97
C ALA A 83 -12.43 -10.64 -10.27
N ALA A 84 -13.13 -9.61 -9.77
CA ALA A 84 -12.54 -8.52 -8.99
C ALA A 84 -11.81 -9.03 -7.74
N ARG A 85 -12.43 -9.99 -7.03
CA ARG A 85 -11.86 -10.59 -5.83
C ARG A 85 -10.63 -11.44 -6.14
N GLU A 86 -10.63 -12.16 -7.25
CA GLU A 86 -9.48 -12.94 -7.72
C GLU A 86 -8.31 -12.03 -8.05
N VAL A 87 -8.55 -10.96 -8.82
CA VAL A 87 -7.54 -9.94 -9.13
C VAL A 87 -6.95 -9.32 -7.86
N LEU A 88 -7.81 -8.91 -6.91
CA LEU A 88 -7.36 -8.34 -5.65
C LEU A 88 -6.54 -9.33 -4.81
N THR A 89 -6.95 -10.60 -4.78
CA THR A 89 -6.26 -11.65 -4.03
C THR A 89 -4.89 -11.94 -4.64
N ALA A 90 -4.83 -12.11 -5.96
CA ALA A 90 -3.59 -12.31 -6.69
C ALA A 90 -2.63 -11.13 -6.50
N GLU A 91 -3.14 -9.91 -6.53
CA GLU A 91 -2.35 -8.71 -6.33
C GLU A 91 -1.84 -8.59 -4.89
N LYS A 92 -2.66 -8.92 -3.91
CA LYS A 92 -2.26 -9.01 -2.51
C LYS A 92 -1.15 -10.03 -2.32
N ASP A 93 -1.28 -11.23 -2.88
CA ASP A 93 -0.28 -12.29 -2.78
C ASP A 93 1.04 -11.89 -3.46
N ARG A 94 0.96 -11.11 -4.55
CA ARG A 94 2.11 -10.57 -5.28
C ARG A 94 2.84 -9.47 -4.50
N LEU A 95 2.10 -8.55 -3.89
CA LEU A 95 2.65 -7.39 -3.17
C LEU A 95 3.10 -7.75 -1.74
N HIS A 96 2.40 -8.65 -1.06
CA HIS A 96 2.68 -9.06 0.32
C HIS A 96 4.17 -9.36 0.59
N PRO A 97 4.88 -10.20 -0.21
CA PRO A 97 6.30 -10.45 0.02
C PRO A 97 7.16 -9.20 -0.15
N LYS A 98 6.81 -8.32 -1.10
CA LYS A 98 7.53 -7.04 -1.32
C LYS A 98 7.31 -6.08 -0.16
N THR A 99 6.07 -5.93 0.30
CA THR A 99 5.73 -5.11 1.48
C THR A 99 6.47 -5.60 2.71
N HIS A 100 6.43 -6.91 2.98
CA HIS A 100 7.14 -7.49 4.12
C HIS A 100 8.67 -7.26 4.05
N ALA A 101 9.27 -7.46 2.88
CA ALA A 101 10.70 -7.21 2.68
C ALA A 101 11.06 -5.73 2.83
N ALA A 102 10.24 -4.82 2.30
CA ALA A 102 10.42 -3.38 2.45
C ALA A 102 10.29 -2.93 3.91
N THR A 103 9.29 -3.44 4.63
CA THR A 103 9.09 -3.17 6.07
C THR A 103 10.28 -3.66 6.90
N ARG A 104 10.74 -4.90 6.68
CA ARG A 104 11.91 -5.43 7.39
C ARG A 104 13.14 -4.56 7.15
N ARG A 105 13.43 -4.22 5.89
CA ARG A 105 14.58 -3.38 5.56
C ARG A 105 14.44 -1.97 6.14
N ALA A 106 13.23 -1.42 6.22
CA ALA A 106 13.00 -0.13 6.86
C ALA A 106 13.40 -0.13 8.35
N PHE A 107 13.13 -1.22 9.08
CA PHE A 107 13.59 -1.37 10.47
C PHE A 107 15.11 -1.55 10.57
N GLU A 108 15.71 -2.34 9.69
CA GLU A 108 17.18 -2.50 9.65
C GLU A 108 17.88 -1.16 9.39
N ILE A 109 17.34 -0.34 8.48
CA ILE A 109 17.85 1.01 8.21
C ILE A 109 17.74 1.90 9.45
N GLU A 110 16.62 1.85 10.18
CA GLU A 110 16.43 2.65 11.39
C GLU A 110 17.53 2.36 12.44
N ASP A 111 17.86 1.07 12.62
CA ASP A 111 18.95 0.65 13.49
C ASP A 111 20.32 1.14 12.98
N GLU A 112 20.61 1.02 11.69
CA GLU A 112 21.85 1.50 11.08
C GLU A 112 22.01 3.03 11.21
N VAL A 113 20.95 3.80 10.93
CA VAL A 113 20.94 5.26 11.04
C VAL A 113 21.15 5.70 12.49
N ARG A 114 20.55 4.99 13.46
CA ARG A 114 20.79 5.24 14.89
C ARG A 114 22.26 5.05 15.25
N LEU A 115 22.87 3.94 14.83
CA LEU A 115 24.29 3.66 15.09
C LEU A 115 25.24 4.66 14.41
N LEU A 116 24.95 5.05 13.16
CA LEU A 116 25.73 6.07 12.45
C LEU A 116 25.64 7.43 13.15
N THR A 117 24.44 7.82 13.59
CA THR A 117 24.22 9.07 14.32
C THR A 117 24.99 9.09 15.65
N GLN A 118 24.99 7.98 16.39
CA GLN A 118 25.81 7.82 17.59
C GLN A 118 27.32 7.90 17.29
N SER A 119 27.76 7.28 16.20
CA SER A 119 29.17 7.28 15.79
C SER A 119 29.65 8.67 15.39
N ILE A 120 28.85 9.41 14.60
CA ILE A 120 29.10 10.81 14.23
C ILE A 120 29.19 11.68 15.48
N THR A 121 28.24 11.54 16.40
CA THR A 121 28.22 12.31 17.65
C THR A 121 29.44 12.02 18.53
N SER A 122 29.79 10.75 18.68
CA SER A 122 30.97 10.32 19.44
C SER A 122 32.27 10.82 18.83
N HIS A 123 32.37 10.80 17.50
CA HIS A 123 33.52 11.35 16.79
C HIS A 123 33.67 12.85 17.06
N SER A 124 32.60 13.63 16.88
CA SER A 124 32.61 15.07 17.15
C SER A 124 32.99 15.40 18.60
N ALA A 125 32.54 14.60 19.57
CA ALA A 125 32.91 14.77 20.97
C ALA A 125 34.41 14.51 21.21
N ARG A 126 34.95 13.41 20.67
CA ARG A 126 36.40 13.09 20.77
C ARG A 126 37.26 14.13 20.07
N THR A 127 36.83 14.63 18.91
CA THR A 127 37.52 15.70 18.19
C THR A 127 37.55 16.98 19.04
N ARG A 128 36.41 17.36 19.64
CA ARG A 128 36.35 18.54 20.53
C ARG A 128 37.28 18.39 21.74
N GLU A 129 37.30 17.22 22.37
CA GLU A 129 38.22 16.93 23.47
C GLU A 129 39.68 17.02 23.04
N ARG A 130 40.02 16.42 21.88
CA ARG A 130 41.37 16.48 21.31
C ARG A 130 41.81 17.91 21.01
N ARG A 131 40.90 18.76 20.49
CA ARG A 131 41.19 20.19 20.28
C ARG A 131 41.48 20.90 21.60
N ALA A 132 40.64 20.69 22.63
CA ALA A 132 40.89 21.29 23.95
C ALA A 132 42.25 20.86 24.54
N GLN A 133 42.67 19.61 24.32
CA GLN A 133 44.00 19.13 24.73
C GLN A 133 45.14 19.81 23.95
N LEU A 134 44.98 20.00 22.63
CA LEU A 134 45.97 20.70 21.79
C LEU A 134 46.06 22.20 22.12
N GLU A 135 44.92 22.84 22.38
CA GLU A 135 44.84 24.23 22.84
C GLU A 135 45.55 24.40 24.19
N ALA A 136 45.30 23.50 25.14
CA ALA A 136 45.99 23.49 26.44
C ALA A 136 47.51 23.28 26.31
N ALA A 137 47.94 22.55 25.27
CA ALA A 137 49.35 22.38 24.93
C ALA A 137 49.96 23.55 24.13
N SER A 138 49.20 24.65 23.92
CA SER A 138 49.62 25.84 23.17
C SER A 138 50.01 25.56 21.71
N VAL A 139 49.40 24.55 21.08
CA VAL A 139 49.58 24.28 19.65
C VAL A 139 48.93 25.41 18.83
N PRO A 140 49.57 25.92 17.76
CA PRO A 140 48.97 26.93 16.89
C PRO A 140 47.64 26.47 16.28
N ASN A 141 46.65 27.36 16.21
CA ASN A 141 45.31 27.03 15.72
C ASN A 141 45.28 26.41 14.31
N GLU A 142 46.21 26.82 13.42
CA GLU A 142 46.34 26.26 12.07
C GLU A 142 46.69 24.75 12.10
N ASP A 143 47.59 24.35 13.01
CA ASP A 143 47.96 22.96 13.21
C ASP A 143 46.84 22.16 13.90
N ILE A 144 46.06 22.80 14.79
CA ILE A 144 44.90 22.16 15.44
C ILE A 144 43.83 21.80 14.40
N GLU A 145 43.56 22.67 13.44
CA GLU A 145 42.57 22.39 12.38
C GLU A 145 42.99 21.21 11.51
N TRP A 146 44.29 21.09 11.23
CA TRP A 146 44.84 19.96 10.48
C TRP A 146 44.84 18.64 11.30
N LEU A 147 45.16 18.71 12.59
CA LEU A 147 45.27 17.52 13.47
C LEU A 147 43.92 17.02 14.02
N ALA A 148 42.92 17.90 14.13
CA ALA A 148 41.61 17.60 14.70
C ALA A 148 40.50 18.43 14.01
N PRO A 149 40.23 18.16 12.73
CA PRO A 149 39.21 18.88 11.97
C PRO A 149 37.83 18.65 12.58
N MET A 150 37.07 19.73 12.77
CA MET A 150 35.74 19.69 13.41
C MET A 150 34.65 19.04 12.55
N THR A 151 34.91 18.90 11.25
CA THR A 151 33.99 18.26 10.30
C THR A 151 33.94 16.75 10.54
N PRO A 152 32.75 16.17 10.77
CA PRO A 152 32.62 14.72 10.83
C PRO A 152 33.04 14.08 9.51
N PRO A 153 33.44 12.81 9.50
CA PRO A 153 33.82 12.11 8.28
C PRO A 153 32.68 12.19 7.25
N THR A 154 32.96 12.79 6.09
CA THR A 154 31.97 13.00 5.03
C THR A 154 31.31 11.69 4.59
N ASP A 155 32.06 10.58 4.62
CA ASP A 155 31.55 9.24 4.29
C ASP A 155 30.45 8.76 5.24
N LEU A 156 30.55 9.08 6.55
CA LEU A 156 29.52 8.69 7.52
C LEU A 156 28.24 9.50 7.34
N ILE A 157 28.37 10.80 7.02
CA ILE A 157 27.24 11.66 6.71
C ILE A 157 26.57 11.20 5.42
N ALA A 158 27.35 10.99 4.35
CA ALA A 158 26.84 10.51 3.07
C ALA A 158 26.13 9.15 3.21
N LYS A 159 26.69 8.23 4.00
CA LYS A 159 26.06 6.93 4.28
C LYS A 159 24.74 7.09 5.03
N ARG A 160 24.68 7.93 6.07
CA ARG A 160 23.44 8.21 6.80
C ARG A 160 22.37 8.78 5.86
N ASP A 161 22.73 9.76 5.05
CA ASP A 161 21.78 10.44 4.17
C ASP A 161 21.25 9.52 3.07
N ALA A 162 22.11 8.64 2.53
CA ALA A 162 21.70 7.59 1.60
C ALA A 162 20.69 6.61 2.23
N LEU A 163 20.94 6.19 3.48
CA LEU A 163 20.02 5.31 4.21
C LEU A 163 18.68 5.98 4.51
N VAL A 164 18.68 7.26 4.89
CA VAL A 164 17.44 8.03 5.11
C VAL A 164 16.63 8.16 3.81
N ALA A 165 17.30 8.39 2.68
CA ALA A 165 16.64 8.41 1.37
C ALA A 165 16.03 7.03 1.02
N GLU A 166 16.76 5.94 1.26
CA GLU A 166 16.25 4.58 1.08
C GLU A 166 15.02 4.31 1.97
N GLN A 167 15.06 4.71 3.24
CA GLN A 167 13.94 4.55 4.18
C GLN A 167 12.69 5.33 3.73
N SER A 168 12.88 6.54 3.20
CA SER A 168 11.81 7.40 2.72
C SER A 168 11.11 6.80 1.50
N ALA A 169 11.88 6.31 0.53
CA ALA A 169 11.35 5.61 -0.65
C ALA A 169 10.55 4.36 -0.25
N ARG A 170 11.05 3.58 0.70
CA ARG A 170 10.35 2.39 1.22
C ARG A 170 9.05 2.74 1.95
N HIS A 171 9.03 3.82 2.73
CA HIS A 171 7.79 4.29 3.37
C HIS A 171 6.74 4.70 2.34
N GLN A 172 7.14 5.39 1.27
CA GLN A 172 6.24 5.74 0.18
C GLN A 172 5.69 4.50 -0.53
N PHE A 173 6.51 3.48 -0.76
CA PHE A 173 6.03 2.19 -1.28
C PHE A 173 5.05 1.52 -0.31
N ILE A 174 5.36 1.44 0.99
CA ILE A 174 4.48 0.77 1.96
C ILE A 174 3.12 1.46 2.06
N SER A 175 3.07 2.80 1.98
CA SER A 175 1.82 3.55 2.08
C SER A 175 0.99 3.55 0.80
N SER A 176 1.63 3.54 -0.37
CA SER A 176 0.95 3.63 -1.67
C SER A 176 0.78 2.29 -2.37
N LEU A 177 1.57 1.29 -2.00
CA LEU A 177 1.78 0.02 -2.72
C LEU A 177 2.25 0.20 -4.17
N ASP A 178 2.71 1.39 -4.53
CA ASP A 178 3.21 1.70 -5.86
C ASP A 178 4.69 1.36 -5.97
N GLU A 179 4.98 0.37 -6.80
CA GLU A 179 6.33 -0.17 -7.02
C GLU A 179 7.31 0.84 -7.62
N ARG A 180 6.82 1.96 -8.19
CA ARG A 180 7.70 3.04 -8.66
C ARG A 180 8.49 3.70 -7.52
N HIS A 181 8.04 3.52 -6.27
CA HIS A 181 8.78 3.98 -5.09
C HIS A 181 9.81 2.95 -4.57
N LEU A 182 9.85 1.73 -5.14
CA LEU A 182 10.90 0.77 -4.80
C LEU A 182 12.23 1.16 -5.46
N PRO A 183 13.36 0.97 -4.77
CA PRO A 183 14.66 1.20 -5.36
C PRO A 183 14.90 0.24 -6.54
N GLU A 184 15.68 0.69 -7.51
CA GLU A 184 16.04 -0.10 -8.68
C GLU A 184 16.74 -1.41 -8.26
N GLY A 185 16.32 -2.53 -8.86
CA GLY A 185 16.86 -3.85 -8.50
C GLY A 185 16.38 -4.41 -7.16
N PHE A 186 15.28 -3.91 -6.57
CA PHE A 186 14.72 -4.47 -5.35
C PHE A 186 14.40 -5.97 -5.50
N VAL A 187 15.07 -6.80 -4.70
CA VAL A 187 14.83 -8.24 -4.62
C VAL A 187 14.23 -8.58 -3.26
N VAL A 188 13.17 -9.39 -3.25
CA VAL A 188 12.63 -9.96 -2.02
C VAL A 188 13.65 -10.96 -1.45
N PRO A 189 14.19 -10.75 -0.25
CA PRO A 189 15.13 -11.69 0.35
C PRO A 189 14.45 -13.05 0.56
N PRO A 190 15.16 -14.18 0.36
CA PRO A 190 14.60 -15.49 0.65
C PRO A 190 14.21 -15.58 2.13
N VAL A 191 12.94 -15.90 2.41
CA VAL A 191 12.48 -16.14 3.77
C VAL A 191 12.87 -17.57 4.14
N PHE A 192 13.89 -17.73 4.99
CA PHE A 192 14.22 -19.02 5.56
C PHE A 192 13.10 -19.43 6.53
N ARG A 193 12.27 -20.39 6.13
CA ARG A 193 11.30 -21.02 7.03
C ARG A 193 12.09 -21.87 8.02
N ILE A 194 12.14 -21.45 9.28
CA ILE A 194 12.58 -22.31 10.37
C ILE A 194 11.46 -23.33 10.57
N THR A 195 11.63 -24.53 10.01
CA THR A 195 10.79 -25.67 10.38
C THR A 195 11.14 -26.03 11.82
N THR A 196 10.36 -25.54 12.77
CA THR A 196 10.32 -26.11 14.12
C THR A 196 9.73 -27.51 14.01
N ASN A 197 10.60 -28.51 13.84
CA ASN A 197 10.23 -29.89 14.10
C ASN A 197 9.86 -29.99 15.57
N MET A 198 8.57 -29.95 15.88
CA MET A 198 8.07 -30.44 17.16
C MET A 198 8.21 -31.97 17.11
N MET A 199 9.17 -32.48 17.88
CA MET A 199 9.15 -33.85 18.40
C MET A 199 8.14 -33.95 19.53
#